data_AF-A0A3D2IH77-F1
#
_entry.id   AF-A0A3D2IH77-F1
#
_cell.length_a   1.000
_cell.length_b   1.000
_cell.length_c   1.000
_cell.angle_alpha   90.00
_cell.angle_beta   90.00
_cell.angle_gamma   90.00
#
_symmetry.space_group_name_H-M   'P 1'
#
loop_
_entity.id
_entity.type
_entity.pdbx_description
1 polymer ?
#
loop_
_entity_poly.entity_id
_entity_poly.type
_entity_poly.pdbx_seq_one_letter_code
_entity_poly.pdbx_strand_id
1 'polypeptide(L)'
;MSIKSHKRIIWTSWNALAEDYIEAYHDELDKMEEELNNIDQTEITSAPLGLFMGGMEKMNMLHTPFGMFPMESMFKPSDMWDCRIGVTNFSITNDIKDILANDIEGIEALKVMGRYTFCIGIPVTFDFKDVRIDIENKICTYTETEVMTEETQATVELVKEQL
;
A
#
# COMPACT_ATOMS: atom_id res chain seq x y z
N MET A 1 30.89 2.95 -10.90
CA MET A 1 30.82 2.06 -9.73
C MET A 1 29.58 2.42 -8.93
N SER A 2 28.54 1.58 -8.97
CA SER A 2 27.38 1.74 -8.09
C SER A 2 27.61 0.87 -6.86
N ILE A 3 27.69 1.48 -5.68
CA ILE A 3 27.76 0.75 -4.42
C ILE A 3 26.40 0.06 -4.27
N LYS A 4 26.35 -1.27 -4.39
CA LYS A 4 25.11 -2.03 -4.16
C LYS A 4 24.75 -1.94 -2.68
N SER A 5 23.80 -1.06 -2.35
CA SER A 5 23.26 -0.98 -0.99
C SER A 5 22.40 -2.21 -0.68
N HIS A 6 22.38 -2.64 0.58
CA HIS A 6 21.52 -3.71 1.05
C HIS A 6 20.05 -3.43 0.70
N LYS A 7 19.34 -4.43 0.18
CA LYS A 7 17.91 -4.34 -0.14
C LYS A 7 17.11 -4.18 1.15
N ARG A 8 16.22 -3.18 1.19
CA ARG A 8 15.40 -2.86 2.36
C ARG A 8 14.00 -2.48 1.93
N ILE A 9 13.03 -2.80 2.78
CA ILE A 9 11.63 -2.43 2.64
C ILE A 9 11.21 -1.66 3.88
N ILE A 10 10.57 -0.50 3.69
CA ILE A 10 9.91 0.26 4.75
C ILE A 10 8.41 0.00 4.60
N TRP A 11 7.76 -0.27 5.74
CA TRP A 11 6.36 -0.66 5.78
C TRP A 11 5.50 0.40 6.44
N THR A 12 4.36 0.71 5.82
CA THR A 12 3.33 1.62 6.35
C THR A 12 1.98 0.92 6.32
N SER A 13 1.15 1.12 7.35
CA SER A 13 -0.24 0.65 7.36
C SER A 13 -1.08 1.53 6.44
N TRP A 14 -1.69 0.95 5.40
CA TRP A 14 -2.70 1.66 4.62
C TRP A 14 -4.01 1.77 5.39
N ASN A 15 -4.37 0.78 6.20
CA ASN A 15 -5.59 0.80 7.00
C ASN A 15 -5.63 2.01 7.93
N ALA A 16 -4.52 2.28 8.64
CA ALA A 16 -4.42 3.45 9.52
C ALA A 16 -4.58 4.77 8.74
N LEU A 17 -3.94 4.88 7.57
CA LEU A 17 -4.08 6.06 6.71
C LEU A 17 -5.51 6.23 6.17
N ALA A 18 -6.20 5.12 5.88
CA ALA A 18 -7.58 5.14 5.42
C ALA A 18 -8.53 5.56 6.53
N GLU A 19 -8.33 5.07 7.76
CA GLU A 19 -9.07 5.46 8.95
C GLU A 19 -8.93 6.96 9.23
N ASP A 20 -7.69 7.47 9.27
CA ASP A 20 -7.41 8.90 9.47
C ASP A 20 -8.10 9.77 8.40
N TYR A 21 -8.12 9.31 7.15
CA TYR A 21 -8.78 10.01 6.04
C TYR A 21 -10.30 10.03 6.20
N ILE A 22 -10.90 8.90 6.59
CA ILE A 22 -12.34 8.77 6.81
C ILE A 22 -12.77 9.66 7.98
N GLU A 23 -12.03 9.65 9.08
CA GLU A 23 -12.31 10.49 10.25
C GLU A 23 -12.25 11.98 9.90
N ALA A 24 -11.19 12.42 9.22
CA ALA A 24 -11.06 13.82 8.78
C ALA A 24 -12.20 14.24 7.84
N TYR A 25 -12.68 13.32 7.01
CA TYR A 25 -13.81 13.57 6.11
C TYR A 25 -15.14 13.73 6.85
N HIS A 26 -15.41 12.88 7.85
CA HIS A 26 -16.60 13.01 8.69
C HIS A 26 -16.61 14.33 9.45
N ASP A 27 -15.48 14.72 10.04
CA ASP A 27 -15.31 16.01 10.71
C ASP A 27 -15.58 17.22 9.79
N GLU A 28 -15.26 17.11 8.50
CA GLU A 28 -15.53 18.16 7.51
C GLU A 28 -17.02 18.21 7.17
N LEU A 29 -17.68 17.06 7.01
CA LEU A 29 -19.11 16.98 6.76
C LEU A 29 -19.95 17.55 7.90
N ASP A 30 -19.61 17.22 9.15
CA ASP A 30 -20.34 17.72 10.32
C ASP A 30 -20.26 19.25 10.41
N LYS A 31 -19.09 19.83 10.14
CA LYS A 31 -18.91 21.29 10.08
C LYS A 31 -19.74 21.93 8.97
N MET A 32 -19.76 21.32 7.78
CA MET A 32 -20.60 21.81 6.67
C MET A 32 -22.09 21.75 7.01
N GLU A 33 -22.54 20.68 7.68
CA GLU A 33 -23.93 20.53 8.12
C GLU A 33 -24.31 21.57 9.17
N GLU A 34 -23.44 21.82 10.16
CA GLU A 34 -23.62 22.89 11.14
C GLU A 34 -23.68 24.28 10.48
N GLU A 35 -22.79 24.57 9.52
CA GLU A 35 -22.81 25.82 8.76
C GLU A 35 -24.14 25.98 7.99
N LEU A 36 -24.60 24.93 7.30
CA LEU A 36 -25.87 24.95 6.57
C LEU A 36 -27.08 25.16 7.49
N ASN A 37 -27.08 24.53 8.66
CA ASN A 37 -28.15 24.69 9.66
C ASN A 37 -28.17 26.09 10.28
N ASN A 38 -27.05 26.82 10.24
CA ASN A 38 -26.94 28.19 10.72
C ASN A 38 -27.25 29.26 9.65
N ILE A 39 -27.46 28.87 8.38
CA ILE A 39 -27.90 29.78 7.31
C ILE A 39 -29.42 30.02 7.43
N ASP A 40 -29.82 31.28 7.49
CA ASP A 40 -31.21 31.69 7.62
C ASP A 40 -32.06 31.18 6.43
N GLN A 41 -33.18 30.51 6.70
CA GLN A 41 -34.05 29.86 5.69
C GLN A 41 -34.55 30.83 4.60
N THR A 42 -34.49 32.13 4.87
CA THR A 42 -34.95 33.18 3.95
C THR A 42 -34.06 33.35 2.71
N GLU A 43 -32.76 33.02 2.76
CA GLU A 43 -31.86 33.12 1.59
C GLU A 43 -31.91 31.90 0.67
N ILE A 44 -32.29 30.73 1.18
CA ILE A 44 -32.25 29.42 0.50
C ILE A 44 -33.29 29.31 -0.63
N THR A 45 -34.40 30.04 -0.53
CA THR A 45 -35.53 29.99 -1.48
C THR A 45 -35.25 30.66 -2.84
N SER A 46 -34.12 31.36 -3.01
CA SER A 46 -33.85 32.20 -4.19
C SER A 46 -32.93 31.59 -5.25
N ALA A 47 -32.37 30.39 -5.03
CA ALA A 47 -31.37 29.81 -5.94
C ALA A 47 -31.76 28.42 -6.49
N PRO A 48 -31.33 28.05 -7.72
CA PRO A 48 -31.39 26.68 -8.27
C PRO A 48 -30.63 25.63 -7.44
N LEU A 49 -29.97 26.08 -6.37
CA LEU A 49 -29.09 25.33 -5.49
C LEU A 49 -29.83 24.23 -4.71
N GLY A 50 -31.09 24.47 -4.31
CA GLY A 50 -31.90 23.47 -3.58
C GLY A 50 -32.20 22.21 -4.40
N LEU A 51 -32.35 22.34 -5.72
CA LEU A 51 -32.55 21.21 -6.64
C LEU A 51 -31.23 20.49 -6.95
N PHE A 52 -30.11 21.21 -6.94
CA PHE A 52 -28.77 20.65 -7.09
C PHE A 52 -28.30 19.86 -5.85
N MET A 53 -28.71 20.29 -4.65
CA MET A 53 -28.40 19.61 -3.39
C MET A 53 -29.27 18.36 -3.14
N GLY A 54 -30.55 18.36 -3.51
CA GLY A 54 -31.45 17.23 -3.27
C GLY A 54 -31.22 15.99 -4.14
N GLY A 55 -30.43 16.09 -5.21
CA GLY A 55 -30.18 15.01 -6.17
C GLY A 55 -28.75 14.44 -6.18
N MET A 56 -27.83 15.06 -5.44
CA MET A 56 -26.50 14.52 -5.20
C MET A 56 -26.42 14.03 -3.76
N GLU A 57 -26.97 12.85 -3.50
CA GLU A 57 -26.33 11.98 -2.50
C GLU A 57 -24.90 11.79 -3.02
N LYS A 58 -23.95 12.59 -2.49
CA LYS A 58 -22.54 12.46 -2.82
C LYS A 58 -22.18 11.00 -2.54
N MET A 59 -21.95 10.22 -3.60
CA MET A 59 -21.39 8.89 -3.43
C MET A 59 -20.00 9.09 -2.83
N ASN A 60 -19.91 8.83 -1.54
CA ASN A 60 -18.71 8.96 -0.73
C ASN A 60 -17.73 7.86 -1.15
N MET A 61 -16.76 8.21 -1.97
CA MET A 61 -15.79 7.27 -2.55
C MET A 61 -14.42 7.41 -1.86
N LEU A 62 -13.90 6.30 -1.37
CA LEU A 62 -12.53 6.13 -0.91
C LEU A 62 -11.63 5.72 -2.07
N HIS A 63 -10.56 6.48 -2.29
CA HIS A 63 -9.48 6.08 -3.20
C HIS A 63 -8.49 5.19 -2.47
N THR A 64 -8.36 3.94 -2.91
CA THR A 64 -7.43 2.95 -2.35
C THR A 64 -6.37 2.55 -3.39
N PRO A 65 -5.27 1.92 -2.96
CA PRO A 65 -4.32 1.26 -3.87
C PRO A 65 -4.98 0.29 -4.86
N PHE A 66 -6.12 -0.30 -4.50
CA PHE A 66 -6.84 -1.28 -5.31
C PHE A 66 -7.97 -0.68 -6.16
N GLY A 67 -8.20 0.63 -6.08
CA GLY A 67 -9.24 1.33 -6.83
C GLY A 67 -10.15 2.17 -5.94
N MET A 68 -11.26 2.62 -6.53
CA MET A 68 -12.26 3.44 -5.85
C MET A 68 -13.34 2.55 -5.26
N PHE A 69 -13.66 2.75 -3.99
CA PHE A 69 -14.69 1.99 -3.27
C PHE A 69 -15.63 2.96 -2.55
N PRO A 70 -16.94 2.68 -2.45
CA PRO A 70 -17.81 3.42 -1.53
C PRO A 70 -17.28 3.29 -0.09
N MET A 71 -17.24 4.37 0.69
CA MET A 71 -16.73 4.35 2.07
C MET A 71 -17.49 3.35 2.97
N GLU A 72 -18.79 3.22 2.75
CA GLU A 72 -19.68 2.28 3.46
C GLU A 72 -19.63 0.84 2.93
N SER A 73 -18.83 0.58 1.89
CA SER A 73 -18.76 -0.76 1.30
C SER A 73 -18.02 -1.73 2.22
N MET A 74 -18.64 -2.86 2.55
CA MET A 74 -17.98 -3.98 3.24
C MET A 74 -16.87 -4.64 2.41
N PHE A 75 -16.82 -4.38 1.10
CA PHE A 75 -15.80 -4.89 0.20
C PHE A 75 -14.61 -3.95 0.05
N LYS A 76 -14.54 -2.85 0.83
CA LYS A 76 -13.36 -1.99 0.77
C LYS A 76 -12.13 -2.74 1.29
N PRO A 77 -10.96 -2.62 0.63
CA PRO A 77 -9.78 -3.41 0.98
C PRO A 77 -9.36 -3.36 2.45
N SER A 78 -9.52 -2.22 3.12
CA SER A 78 -9.18 -2.05 4.53
C SER A 78 -10.08 -2.85 5.49
N ASP A 79 -11.30 -3.20 5.07
CA ASP A 79 -12.20 -4.04 5.88
C ASP A 79 -11.92 -5.53 5.65
N MET A 80 -11.40 -5.88 4.48
CA MET A 80 -11.12 -7.26 4.07
C MET A 80 -9.74 -7.73 4.54
N TRP A 81 -8.75 -6.83 4.53
CA TRP A 81 -7.34 -7.16 4.71
C TRP A 81 -6.63 -6.14 5.60
N ASP A 82 -5.57 -6.60 6.29
CA ASP A 82 -4.52 -5.71 6.79
C ASP A 82 -3.66 -5.27 5.59
N CYS A 83 -3.96 -4.08 5.04
CA CYS A 83 -3.27 -3.56 3.87
C CYS A 83 -1.97 -2.87 4.29
N ARG A 84 -0.86 -3.33 3.70
CA ARG A 84 0.49 -2.82 3.97
C ARG A 84 1.12 -2.26 2.70
N ILE A 85 1.69 -1.07 2.80
CA ILE A 85 2.46 -0.45 1.72
C ILE A 85 3.95 -0.71 1.99
N GLY A 86 4.61 -1.33 1.03
CA GLY A 86 6.06 -1.53 1.02
C GLY A 86 6.74 -0.52 0.11
N VAL A 87 7.68 0.25 0.65
CA VAL A 87 8.57 1.15 -0.09
C VAL A 87 9.99 0.60 -0.06
N THR A 88 10.59 0.45 -1.23
CA THR A 88 11.86 -0.26 -1.42
C THR A 88 12.97 0.65 -1.92
N ASN A 89 14.23 0.31 -1.65
CA ASN A 89 15.39 0.97 -2.25
C ASN A 89 15.93 0.23 -3.50
N PHE A 90 15.19 -0.76 -4.00
CA PHE A 90 15.52 -1.58 -5.16
C PHE A 90 14.32 -1.70 -6.09
N SER A 91 14.55 -1.94 -7.38
CA SER A 91 13.43 -2.02 -8.32
C SER A 91 12.63 -3.30 -8.10
N ILE A 92 11.30 -3.19 -8.09
CA ILE A 92 10.38 -4.32 -8.09
C ILE A 92 10.34 -4.87 -9.51
N THR A 93 11.15 -5.90 -9.77
CA THR A 93 11.17 -6.62 -11.05
C THR A 93 9.98 -7.57 -11.16
N ASN A 94 9.77 -8.15 -12.34
CA ASN A 94 8.76 -9.19 -12.52
C ASN A 94 9.02 -10.38 -11.59
N ASP A 95 10.29 -10.82 -11.46
CA ASP A 95 10.65 -11.91 -10.55
C ASP A 95 10.25 -11.61 -9.09
N ILE A 96 10.51 -10.38 -8.62
CA ILE A 96 10.13 -9.97 -7.26
C ILE A 96 8.61 -9.93 -7.10
N LYS A 97 7.90 -9.45 -8.12
CA LYS A 97 6.43 -9.47 -8.14
C LYS A 97 5.90 -10.90 -8.10
N ASP A 98 6.51 -11.82 -8.82
CA ASP A 98 6.10 -13.23 -8.89
C ASP A 98 6.35 -13.94 -7.55
N ILE A 99 7.47 -13.64 -6.87
CA ILE A 99 7.74 -14.11 -5.51
C ILE A 99 6.65 -13.60 -4.56
N LEU A 100 6.36 -12.29 -4.57
CA LEU A 100 5.32 -11.69 -3.71
C LEU A 100 3.93 -12.28 -3.97
N ALA A 101 3.60 -12.61 -5.23
CA ALA A 101 2.28 -13.07 -5.61
C ALA A 101 2.05 -14.57 -5.36
N ASN A 102 3.09 -15.40 -5.52
CA ASN A 102 2.93 -16.85 -5.57
C ASN A 102 3.68 -17.61 -4.48
N ASP A 103 4.78 -17.04 -3.96
CA ASP A 103 5.69 -17.79 -3.08
C ASP A 103 5.52 -17.40 -1.61
N ILE A 104 4.92 -16.25 -1.31
CA ILE A 104 4.71 -15.77 0.07
C ILE A 104 3.31 -16.18 0.53
N GLU A 105 3.25 -17.02 1.56
CA GLU A 105 1.98 -17.37 2.20
C GLU A 105 1.44 -16.16 3.00
N GLY A 106 0.13 -15.94 2.94
CA GLY A 106 -0.53 -14.83 3.63
C GLY A 106 -0.62 -13.52 2.85
N ILE A 107 -0.14 -13.47 1.59
CA ILE A 107 -0.50 -12.38 0.66
C ILE A 107 -1.68 -12.87 -0.20
N GLU A 108 -2.84 -12.23 -0.03
CA GLU A 108 -4.02 -12.52 -0.86
C GLU A 108 -4.19 -11.51 -2.01
N ALA A 109 -3.79 -10.25 -1.76
CA ALA A 109 -3.86 -9.20 -2.76
C ALA A 109 -2.49 -8.53 -2.93
N LEU A 110 -2.10 -8.26 -4.17
CA LEU A 110 -0.87 -7.53 -4.51
C LEU A 110 -1.15 -6.47 -5.57
N LYS A 111 -0.70 -5.25 -5.31
CA LYS A 111 -0.69 -4.15 -6.28
C LYS A 111 0.68 -3.49 -6.32
N VAL A 112 1.37 -3.61 -7.45
CA VAL A 112 2.55 -2.78 -7.74
C VAL A 112 2.07 -1.39 -8.15
N MET A 113 2.43 -0.37 -7.39
CA MET A 113 2.00 1.01 -7.59
C MET A 113 3.05 1.84 -8.35
N GLY A 114 4.33 1.44 -8.25
CA GLY A 114 5.42 2.05 -8.98
C GLY A 114 6.66 1.17 -8.96
N ARG A 115 7.77 1.67 -9.51
CA ARG A 115 9.04 0.92 -9.58
C ARG A 115 9.58 0.48 -8.22
N TYR A 116 9.27 1.23 -7.16
CA TYR A 116 9.81 1.03 -5.82
C TYR A 116 8.73 0.84 -4.75
N THR A 117 7.45 0.83 -5.15
CA THR A 117 6.34 0.84 -4.19
C THR A 117 5.28 -0.18 -4.59
N PHE A 118 4.82 -0.95 -3.62
CA PHE A 118 3.73 -1.91 -3.77
C PHE A 118 2.83 -1.89 -2.53
N CYS A 119 1.61 -2.39 -2.68
CA CYS A 119 0.64 -2.63 -1.63
C CYS A 119 0.30 -4.11 -1.59
N ILE A 120 0.23 -4.69 -0.39
CA ILE A 120 -0.25 -6.05 -0.15
C ILE A 120 -1.47 -6.02 0.75
N GLY A 121 -2.41 -6.92 0.49
CA GLY A 121 -3.53 -7.24 1.39
C GLY A 121 -3.25 -8.58 2.06
N ILE A 122 -3.19 -8.55 3.39
CA ILE A 122 -2.97 -9.73 4.23
C ILE A 122 -4.31 -10.12 4.86
N PRO A 123 -4.83 -11.35 4.67
CA PRO A 123 -6.04 -11.79 5.34
C PRO A 123 -5.87 -11.74 6.86
N VAL A 124 -6.92 -11.38 7.58
CA VAL A 124 -6.91 -11.25 9.05
C VAL A 124 -6.56 -12.55 9.80
N THR A 125 -6.54 -13.69 9.11
CA THR A 125 -6.09 -14.99 9.64
C THR A 125 -4.57 -15.14 9.69
N PHE A 126 -3.80 -14.22 9.09
CA PHE A 126 -2.35 -14.21 9.08
C PHE A 126 -1.80 -13.03 9.89
N ASP A 127 -0.65 -13.21 10.54
CA ASP A 127 0.07 -12.12 11.20
C ASP A 127 1.02 -11.45 10.21
N PHE A 128 0.89 -10.13 10.05
CA PHE A 128 1.80 -9.33 9.24
C PHE A 128 3.27 -9.54 9.64
N LYS A 129 3.58 -9.75 10.92
CA LYS A 129 4.95 -9.95 11.36
C LYS A 129 5.60 -11.15 10.68
N ASP A 130 4.87 -12.26 10.57
CA ASP A 130 5.39 -13.50 9.98
C ASP A 130 5.50 -13.36 8.46
N VAL A 131 4.47 -12.80 7.83
CA VAL A 131 4.45 -12.49 6.39
C VAL A 131 5.64 -11.58 6.03
N ARG A 132 5.87 -10.53 6.81
CA ARG A 132 6.98 -9.59 6.63
C ARG A 132 8.34 -10.29 6.67
N ILE A 133 8.55 -11.17 7.65
CA ILE A 133 9.82 -11.89 7.79
C ILE A 133 10.05 -12.78 6.56
N ASP A 134 9.02 -13.47 6.06
CA ASP A 134 9.14 -14.30 4.85
C ASP A 134 9.48 -13.45 3.61
N ILE A 135 8.81 -12.31 3.45
CA ILE A 135 9.11 -11.34 2.37
C ILE A 135 10.57 -10.88 2.43
N GLU A 136 11.02 -10.42 3.60
CA GLU A 136 12.40 -9.93 3.77
C GLU A 136 13.42 -11.05 3.52
N ASN A 137 13.14 -12.28 3.94
CA ASN A 137 14.01 -13.42 3.69
C ASN A 137 14.10 -13.82 2.21
N LYS A 138 13.02 -13.74 1.44
CA LYS A 138 13.03 -14.13 0.02
C LYS A 138 13.54 -13.03 -0.91
N ILE A 139 13.32 -11.76 -0.56
CA ILE A 139 13.55 -10.63 -1.47
C ILE A 139 14.76 -9.78 -1.06
N CYS A 140 15.05 -9.68 0.24
CA CYS A 140 16.14 -8.85 0.77
C CYS A 140 17.41 -9.64 1.09
N THR A 141 17.43 -10.95 0.87
CA THR A 141 18.65 -11.76 0.97
C THR A 141 19.62 -11.46 -0.16
N TYR A 142 20.91 -11.54 0.16
CA TYR A 142 21.97 -11.48 -0.82
C TYR A 142 22.01 -12.81 -1.59
N THR A 143 21.82 -12.76 -2.91
CA THR A 143 22.29 -13.86 -3.77
C THR A 143 23.82 -13.83 -3.80
N GLU A 144 24.52 -14.97 -3.84
CA GLU A 144 25.99 -15.06 -3.88
C GLU A 144 26.61 -14.12 -4.94
N THR A 145 25.91 -13.92 -6.06
CA THR A 145 26.20 -12.97 -7.14
C THR A 145 26.28 -11.50 -6.73
N GLU A 146 25.74 -11.11 -5.58
CA GLU A 146 25.81 -9.75 -5.01
C GLU A 146 26.91 -9.60 -3.94
N VAL A 147 27.42 -10.71 -3.38
CA VAL A 147 28.45 -10.74 -2.33
C VAL A 147 29.85 -11.00 -2.89
N MET A 148 29.94 -11.62 -4.07
CA MET A 148 31.21 -11.87 -4.73
C MET A 148 31.81 -10.55 -5.23
N THR A 149 32.71 -9.95 -4.44
CA THR A 149 33.68 -8.98 -4.95
C THR A 149 34.60 -9.70 -5.94
N GLU A 150 35.11 -8.98 -6.95
CA GLU A 150 36.03 -9.54 -7.97
C GLU A 150 37.22 -10.30 -7.33
N GLU A 151 37.70 -9.82 -6.18
CA GLU A 151 38.76 -10.48 -5.39
C GLU A 151 38.33 -11.84 -4.81
N THR A 152 37.08 -11.96 -4.38
CA THR A 152 36.55 -13.21 -3.83
C THR A 152 36.31 -14.24 -4.94
N GLN A 153 35.88 -13.79 -6.12
CA GLN A 153 35.73 -14.63 -7.32
C GLN A 153 37.08 -15.19 -7.78
N ALA A 154 38.09 -14.32 -7.90
CA ALA A 154 39.44 -14.73 -8.27
C ALA A 154 40.05 -15.74 -7.28
N THR A 155 39.79 -15.57 -5.98
CA THR A 155 40.27 -16.49 -4.94
C THR A 155 39.58 -17.86 -5.04
N VAL A 156 38.26 -17.89 -5.30
CA VAL A 156 37.52 -19.15 -5.46
C VAL A 156 37.93 -19.89 -6.73
N GLU A 157 38.23 -19.19 -7.82
CA GLU A 157 38.76 -19.80 -9.05
C GLU A 157 40.16 -20.40 -8.84
N LEU A 158 41.06 -19.67 -8.17
CA LEU A 158 42.40 -20.16 -7.84
C LEU A 158 42.38 -21.42 -6.95
N VAL A 159 41.44 -21.52 -6.02
CA VAL A 159 41.29 -22.71 -5.16
C VAL A 159 40.72 -23.91 -5.95
N LYS A 160 39.85 -23.66 -6.93
CA LYS A 160 39.31 -24.72 -7.81
C LYS A 160 40.36 -25.28 -8.78
N GLU A 161 41.35 -24.48 -9.19
CA GLU A 161 42.47 -24.94 -10.02
C GLU A 161 43.51 -25.77 -9.24
N GLN A 162 43.46 -25.76 -7.90
CA GLN A 162 44.39 -26.49 -7.03
C GLN A 162 43.85 -27.83 -6.51
N LEU A 163 42.63 -28.21 -6.90
CA LEU A 163 41.97 -29.50 -6.60
C LEU A 163 41.91 -30.38 -7.85
#